data_AF-X1UHZ0-F1
#
_entry.id   AF-X1UHZ0-F1
#
_cell.length_a   1.000
_cell.length_b   1.000
_cell.length_c   1.000
_cell.angle_alpha   90.00
_cell.angle_beta   90.00
_cell.angle_gamma   90.00
#
_symmetry.space_group_name_H-M   'P 1'
#
loop_
_entity.id
_entity.type
_entity.pdbx_description
1 polymer ?
#
loop_
_entity_poly.entity_id
_entity_poly.type
_entity_poly.pdbx_seq_one_letter_code
_entity_poly.pdbx_strand_id
1 'polypeptide(L)' 'MSSFVNPPQSIKEGAVEIRFDRSDGKIRVTYIVDFAKTHLSPGAAANVQKAIVAVLRKGLGVSLSRLK' A
#
# COMPACT_ATOMS: atom_id res chain seq x y z
N MET A 1 -30.10 8.94 -7.04
CA MET A 1 -29.19 7.79 -6.82
C MET A 1 -27.86 8.35 -6.37
N SER A 2 -27.58 8.28 -5.07
CA SER A 2 -26.36 8.85 -4.49
C SER A 2 -25.18 7.94 -4.82
N SER A 3 -24.32 8.37 -5.75
CA SER A 3 -23.02 7.74 -5.95
C SER A 3 -22.22 7.85 -4.66
N PHE A 4 -22.13 6.77 -3.91
CA PHE A 4 -21.12 6.60 -2.87
C PHE A 4 -19.76 6.50 -3.56
N VAL A 5 -19.23 7.63 -4.00
CA VAL A 5 -17.79 7.76 -4.25
C VAL A 5 -17.18 7.87 -2.87
N ASN A 6 -16.96 6.72 -2.21
CA ASN A 6 -16.03 6.69 -1.10
C ASN A 6 -14.71 7.19 -1.70
N PRO A 7 -14.20 8.39 -1.31
CA PRO A 7 -12.88 8.78 -1.75
C PRO A 7 -11.94 7.66 -1.31
N PRO A 8 -10.93 7.32 -2.11
CA PRO A 8 -9.98 6.29 -1.72
C PRO A 8 -9.44 6.58 -0.32
N GLN A 9 -9.92 5.82 0.67
CA GLN A 9 -9.52 6.04 2.05
C GLN A 9 -8.07 5.61 2.17
N SER A 10 -7.20 6.58 2.45
CA SER A 10 -5.83 6.30 2.83
C SER A 10 -5.82 5.74 4.25
N ILE A 11 -5.29 4.54 4.44
CA ILE A 11 -5.04 3.98 5.76
C ILE A 11 -3.66 4.48 6.20
N LYS A 12 -3.61 5.27 7.26
CA LYS A 12 -2.35 5.78 7.82
C LYS A 12 -2.20 5.30 9.25
N GLU A 13 -1.10 4.60 9.51
CA GLU A 13 -0.78 4.05 10.83
C GLU A 13 0.72 4.19 11.09
N GLY A 14 1.09 5.11 11.98
CA GLY A 14 2.48 5.39 12.33
C GLY A 14 3.35 5.72 11.12
N ALA A 15 4.31 4.84 10.84
CA ALA A 15 5.25 4.96 9.73
C ALA A 15 4.70 4.49 8.37
N VAL A 16 3.49 3.92 8.34
CA VAL A 16 2.91 3.31 7.13
C VAL A 16 1.72 4.12 6.65
N GLU A 17 1.68 4.39 5.35
CA GLU A 17 0.52 4.98 4.68
C GLU A 17 0.18 4.13 3.44
N ILE A 18 -1.07 3.70 3.32
CA ILE A 18 -1.58 2.90 2.19
C ILE A 18 -2.72 3.68 1.55
N ARG A 19 -2.61 3.91 0.25
CA ARG A 19 -3.59 4.59 -0.58
C ARG A 19 -4.10 3.64 -1.64
N PHE A 20 -5.40 3.43 -1.65
CA PHE A 20 -6.09 2.74 -2.74
C PHE A 20 -6.47 3.80 -3.78
N ASP A 21 -6.55 3.47 -5.04
CA ASP A 21 -7.05 4.35 -6.08
C ASP A 21 -7.76 3.47 -7.12
N ARG A 22 -8.87 3.95 -7.68
CA ARG A 22 -9.63 3.18 -8.67
C ARG A 22 -9.48 3.87 -10.01
N SER A 23 -8.72 3.25 -10.89
CA SER A 23 -8.47 3.76 -12.24
C SER A 23 -8.82 2.67 -13.25
N ASP A 24 -9.72 2.99 -14.17
CA ASP A 24 -10.09 2.13 -15.31
C ASP A 24 -10.50 0.70 -14.91
N GLY A 25 -11.37 0.59 -13.89
CA GLY A 25 -11.85 -0.70 -13.38
C GLY A 25 -10.81 -1.50 -12.59
N LYS A 26 -9.56 -1.01 -12.46
CA LYS A 26 -8.50 -1.62 -11.67
C LYS A 26 -8.31 -0.87 -10.35
N ILE A 27 -8.00 -1.60 -9.29
CA ILE A 27 -7.59 -1.03 -8.01
C ILE A 27 -6.06 -0.89 -8.05
N ARG A 28 -5.57 0.34 -8.04
CA ARG A 28 -4.16 0.66 -7.83
C ARG A 28 -3.92 0.84 -6.35
N VAL A 29 -2.91 0.17 -5.81
CA VAL A 29 -2.51 0.35 -4.41
C VAL A 29 -1.12 0.97 -4.37
N THR A 30 -1.04 2.12 -3.72
CA THR A 30 0.21 2.83 -3.44
C THR A 30 0.46 2.72 -1.94
N TYR A 31 1.64 2.31 -1.53
CA TYR A 31 2.00 2.28 -0.12
C TYR A 31 3.31 3.04 0.07
N ILE A 32 3.41 3.76 1.18
CA ILE A 32 4.56 4.55 1.58
C ILE A 32 4.94 4.06 2.97
N VAL A 33 6.22 3.75 3.17
CA VAL A 33 6.75 3.43 4.49
C VAL A 33 7.86 4.43 4.80
N ASP A 34 7.63 5.26 5.80
CA ASP A 34 8.62 6.19 6.32
C ASP A 34 9.53 5.46 7.31
N PHE A 35 10.54 4.77 6.76
CA PHE A 35 11.48 4.00 7.58
C PHE A 35 12.31 4.88 8.53
N ALA A 36 12.41 6.20 8.30
CA ALA A 36 13.06 7.11 9.23
C ALA A 36 12.29 7.26 10.56
N LYS A 37 10.98 6.99 10.54
CA LYS A 37 10.13 6.91 11.75
C LYS A 37 10.12 5.53 12.39
N THR A 38 10.87 4.58 11.84
CA THR A 38 11.00 3.23 12.40
C THR A 38 12.38 3.06 13.01
N HIS A 39 12.50 2.24 14.06
CA HIS A 39 13.80 1.83 14.61
C HIS A 39 14.45 0.67 13.83
N LEU A 40 14.01 0.42 12.60
CA LEU A 40 14.45 -0.72 11.80
C LEU A 40 15.78 -0.42 11.11
N SER A 41 16.67 -1.41 11.11
CA SER A 41 17.86 -1.38 10.25
C SER A 41 17.44 -1.47 8.76
N PRO A 42 18.27 -0.97 7.81
CA PRO A 42 17.93 -1.00 6.39
C PRO A 42 17.56 -2.39 5.85
N GLY A 43 18.24 -3.43 6.33
CA GLY A 43 17.93 -4.82 5.97
C GLY A 43 16.57 -5.30 6.51
N ALA A 44 16.24 -4.94 7.75
CA ALA A 44 14.94 -5.26 8.34
C ALA A 44 13.80 -4.49 7.64
N ALA A 45 14.02 -3.21 7.33
CA ALA A 45 13.10 -2.39 6.56
C ALA A 45 12.77 -3.01 5.19
N ALA A 46 13.78 -3.48 4.45
CA ALA A 46 13.59 -4.14 3.17
C ALA A 46 12.78 -5.44 3.28
N ASN A 47 12.97 -6.22 4.36
CA ASN A 47 12.20 -7.44 4.61
C ASN A 47 10.73 -7.12 4.94
N VAL A 48 10.49 -6.11 5.78
CA VAL A 48 9.13 -5.64 6.10
C VAL A 48 8.42 -5.13 4.85
N GLN A 49 9.10 -4.36 4.01
CA GLN A 49 8.56 -3.91 2.72
C GLN A 49 8.14 -5.07 1.83
N LYS A 50 8.96 -6.13 1.72
CA LYS A 50 8.62 -7.34 0.95
C LYS A 50 7.39 -8.05 1.53
N ALA A 51 7.28 -8.16 2.85
CA ALA A 51 6.14 -8.78 3.51
C ALA A 51 4.85 -7.99 3.25
N ILE A 52 4.88 -6.67 3.38
CA ILE A 52 3.72 -5.79 3.08
C ILE A 52 3.28 -5.99 1.63
N VAL A 53 4.20 -5.97 0.67
CA VAL A 53 3.88 -6.21 -0.75
C VAL A 53 3.26 -7.59 -0.96
N ALA A 54 3.79 -8.63 -0.31
CA ALA A 54 3.26 -9.99 -0.44
C ALA A 54 1.83 -10.11 0.10
N VAL A 55 1.57 -9.52 1.27
CA VAL A 55 0.23 -9.51 1.89
C VAL A 55 -0.75 -8.73 1.03
N LEU A 56 -0.36 -7.55 0.52
CA LEU A 56 -1.23 -6.75 -0.35
C LEU A 56 -1.56 -7.49 -1.66
N ARG A 57 -0.59 -8.17 -2.29
CA ARG A 57 -0.86 -9.00 -3.48
C ARG A 57 -1.83 -10.14 -3.17
N LYS A 58 -1.59 -10.87 -2.08
CA LYS A 58 -2.40 -12.04 -1.71
C LYS A 58 -3.80 -11.66 -1.26
N GLY A 59 -3.92 -10.63 -0.42
CA GLY A 59 -5.19 -10.19 0.17
C GLY A 59 -6.12 -9.49 -0.81
N LEU A 60 -5.57 -8.76 -1.80
CA LEU A 60 -6.37 -8.02 -2.77
C LEU A 60 -6.59 -8.80 -4.09
N GLY A 61 -5.90 -9.93 -4.28
CA GLY A 61 -5.95 -10.67 -5.55
C GLY A 61 -5.43 -9.89 -6.75
N VAL A 62 -4.66 -8.81 -6.52
CA VAL A 62 -4.13 -7.92 -7.57
C VAL A 62 -2.67 -8.22 -7.87
N SER A 63 -2.31 -8.18 -9.16
CA SER A 63 -0.91 -8.20 -9.60
C SER A 63 -0.30 -6.82 -9.38
N LEU A 64 0.54 -6.65 -8.35
CA LEU A 64 1.26 -5.40 -8.13
C LEU A 64 2.43 -5.29 -9.13
N SER A 65 2.27 -4.48 -10.16
CA SER A 65 3.36 -4.10 -11.05
C SER A 65 4.40 -3.28 -10.29
N ARG A 66 5.65 -3.76 -10.26
CA ARG A 66 6.80 -2.99 -9.78
C ARG A 66 7.04 -1.89 -10.81
N LEU A 67 6.87 -0.60 -10.46
CA LEU A 67 7.40 0.46 -11.32
C LEU A 67 8.92 0.28 -11.38
N LYS A 68 9.45 0.16 -12.60
CA LYS A 68 10.89 0.18 -12.90
C LYS A 68 11.42 1.61 -12.80
#